data_AF-A0A4T0X6M2-F1
#
_entry.id   AF-A0A4T0X6M2-F1
#
_cell.length_a   1.000
_cell.length_b   1.000
_cell.length_c   1.000
_cell.angle_alpha   90.00
_cell.angle_beta   90.00
_cell.angle_gamma   90.00
#
_symmetry.space_group_name_H-M   'P 1'
#
loop_
_entity.id
_entity.type
_entity.pdbx_description
1 polymer ?
#
loop_
_entity_poly.entity_id
_entity_poly.type
_entity_poly.pdbx_seq_one_letter_code
_entity_poly.pdbx_strand_id
1 'polypeptide(L)'
;MNSDRIVRREKRRRGAGTREVDLDDIKIGPLPELQPRIEEAQQRVIEQHKKIVQARIKIYQNENKKESVNLYESNTDKGDSSVKYDKRRKTKRKSKSIKIKYSRVPSNKVKLIYIDVIKMMIQEYLKDKRINEYLVKKFDERGKEMMKEYIERIDDYFSTLIDLRLSNSLIKTDLDKIAAEKNKLRANIYDVRKERSDVGLELKSVRTEFKEVKDKLNSEEKLYKQLLSLKNGDEKVDEGNIVEELSHNIDCSYNKNKTLKLLQQINEILKVTSGM
;
A
#
# COMPACT_ATOMS: atom_id res chain seq x y z
N MET A 1 -33.07 11.38 36.50
CA MET A 1 -33.64 12.48 35.69
C MET A 1 -32.74 13.73 35.68
N ASN A 2 -31.48 13.65 35.21
CA ASN A 2 -30.64 14.87 35.12
C ASN A 2 -29.55 14.87 34.03
N SER A 3 -29.45 13.83 33.21
CA SER A 3 -28.49 13.75 32.09
C SER A 3 -28.88 14.68 30.92
N ASP A 4 -30.16 14.80 30.62
CA ASP A 4 -30.64 15.54 29.44
C ASP A 4 -30.49 17.06 29.58
N ARG A 5 -30.45 17.57 30.82
CA ARG A 5 -30.22 19.00 31.08
C ARG A 5 -28.77 19.42 30.79
N ILE A 6 -27.81 18.53 30.99
CA ILE A 6 -26.38 18.81 30.77
C ILE A 6 -26.10 18.85 29.26
N VAL A 7 -26.61 17.87 28.50
CA VAL A 7 -26.45 17.81 27.03
C VAL A 7 -27.06 19.03 26.33
N ARG A 8 -28.21 19.53 26.82
CA ARG A 8 -28.83 20.74 26.26
C ARG A 8 -28.06 22.03 26.59
N ARG A 9 -27.33 22.10 27.71
CA ARG A 9 -26.45 23.23 28.03
C ARG A 9 -25.16 23.20 27.21
N GLU A 10 -24.62 22.02 26.92
CA GLU A 10 -23.43 21.85 26.05
C GLU A 10 -23.69 22.34 24.62
N LYS A 11 -24.86 22.00 24.04
CA LYS A 11 -25.24 22.39 22.67
C LYS A 11 -25.45 23.90 22.48
N ARG A 12 -25.73 24.67 23.54
CA ARG A 12 -25.92 26.13 23.45
C ARG A 12 -24.60 26.92 23.57
N ARG A 13 -23.52 26.30 24.07
CA ARG A 13 -22.21 26.96 24.23
C ARG A 13 -21.34 26.95 22.99
N ARG A 14 -21.62 26.06 22.03
CA ARG A 14 -20.99 26.06 20.71
C ARG A 14 -22.03 26.61 19.76
N GLY A 15 -21.84 27.84 19.26
CA GLY A 15 -22.72 28.49 18.28
C GLY A 15 -22.75 27.77 16.93
N ALA A 16 -23.15 26.50 16.93
CA ALA A 16 -23.39 25.69 15.75
C ALA A 16 -24.79 26.03 15.25
N GLY A 17 -24.90 27.17 14.55
CA GLY A 17 -26.01 27.40 13.65
C GLY A 17 -25.97 26.31 12.58
N THR A 18 -26.84 25.32 12.70
CA THR A 18 -27.14 24.40 11.60
C THR A 18 -27.82 25.23 10.51
N ARG A 19 -27.05 25.62 9.48
CA ARG A 19 -27.64 25.94 8.19
C ARG A 19 -27.89 24.61 7.49
N GLU A 20 -29.15 24.32 7.23
CA GLU A 20 -29.51 23.33 6.21
C GLU A 20 -29.00 23.91 4.88
N VAL A 21 -28.03 23.22 4.29
CA VAL A 21 -27.52 23.53 2.96
C VAL A 21 -28.22 22.55 2.04
N ASP A 22 -29.06 23.06 1.15
CA ASP A 22 -29.71 22.25 0.13
C ASP A 22 -28.63 21.60 -0.74
N LEU A 23 -28.65 20.27 -0.82
CA LEU A 23 -27.63 19.49 -1.53
C LEU A 23 -27.61 19.80 -3.03
N ASP A 24 -28.71 20.36 -3.56
CA ASP A 24 -28.87 20.74 -4.97
C ASP A 24 -28.08 22.00 -5.35
N ASP A 25 -27.64 22.81 -4.38
CA ASP A 25 -26.82 24.00 -4.61
C ASP A 25 -25.31 23.70 -4.68
N ILE A 26 -24.89 22.47 -4.36
CA ILE A 26 -23.50 22.04 -4.49
C ILE A 26 -23.24 21.58 -5.93
N LYS A 27 -22.99 22.55 -6.82
CA LYS A 27 -22.47 22.26 -8.18
C LYS A 27 -21.00 21.83 -8.08
N ILE A 28 -20.78 20.54 -7.86
CA ILE A 28 -19.47 19.90 -8.02
C ILE A 28 -19.17 19.90 -9.53
N GLY A 29 -18.18 20.67 -9.97
CA GLY A 29 -17.70 20.63 -11.36
C GLY A 29 -17.24 19.21 -11.73
N PRO A 30 -17.28 18.83 -13.02
CA PRO A 30 -16.94 17.48 -13.45
C PRO A 30 -15.54 17.12 -12.96
N LEU A 31 -15.47 15.99 -12.26
CA LEU A 31 -14.24 15.40 -11.74
C LEU A 31 -13.27 15.19 -12.92
N PRO A 32 -12.00 15.62 -12.84
CA PRO A 32 -11.04 15.34 -13.91
C PRO A 32 -10.99 13.82 -14.16
N GLU A 33 -11.12 13.41 -15.42
CA GLU A 33 -11.21 12.00 -15.86
C GLU A 33 -9.96 11.23 -15.42
N LEU A 34 -10.03 10.62 -14.24
CA LEU A 34 -8.98 9.76 -13.66
C LEU A 34 -9.06 8.31 -14.17
N GLN A 35 -10.13 7.96 -14.88
CA GLN A 35 -10.39 6.60 -15.39
C GLN A 35 -9.30 6.06 -16.34
N PRO A 36 -8.80 6.80 -17.36
CA PRO A 36 -7.81 6.25 -18.28
C PRO A 36 -6.47 5.92 -17.60
N ARG A 37 -6.10 6.64 -16.54
CA ARG A 37 -4.86 6.37 -15.79
C ARG A 37 -4.96 5.14 -14.89
N ILE A 38 -6.14 4.85 -14.37
CA ILE A 38 -6.39 3.67 -13.54
C ILE A 38 -6.39 2.41 -14.41
N GLU A 39 -7.02 2.47 -15.58
CA GLU A 39 -7.03 1.36 -16.55
C GLU A 39 -5.63 1.05 -17.07
N GLU A 40 -4.83 2.07 -17.38
CA GLU A 40 -3.44 1.88 -17.81
C GLU A 40 -2.57 1.26 -16.71
N ALA A 41 -2.76 1.68 -15.45
CA ALA A 41 -2.06 1.08 -14.31
C ALA A 41 -2.47 -0.38 -14.09
N GLN A 42 -3.75 -0.72 -14.22
CA GLN A 42 -4.25 -2.09 -14.13
C GLN A 42 -3.68 -2.97 -15.25
N GLN A 43 -3.63 -2.47 -16.49
CA GLN A 43 -3.05 -3.18 -17.63
C GLN A 43 -1.56 -3.47 -17.42
N ARG A 44 -0.79 -2.52 -16.88
CA ARG A 44 0.63 -2.73 -16.55
C ARG A 44 0.85 -3.83 -15.50
N VAL A 45 0.00 -3.88 -14.47
CA VAL A 45 0.07 -4.93 -13.44
C VAL A 45 -0.28 -6.31 -14.02
N ILE A 46 -1.29 -6.38 -14.89
CA ILE A 46 -1.69 -7.61 -15.57
C ILE A 46 -0.57 -8.12 -16.49
N GLU A 47 0.09 -7.24 -17.24
CA GLU A 47 1.22 -7.62 -18.09
C GLU A 47 2.43 -8.11 -17.30
N GLN A 48 2.74 -7.47 -16.17
CA GLN A 48 3.81 -7.93 -15.28
C GLN A 48 3.51 -9.32 -14.73
N HIS A 49 2.26 -9.58 -14.31
CA HIS A 49 1.85 -10.92 -13.87
C HIS A 49 1.97 -11.97 -14.99
N LYS A 50 1.56 -11.64 -16.22
CA LYS A 50 1.74 -12.54 -17.38
C LYS A 50 3.21 -12.89 -17.63
N LYS A 51 4.12 -11.91 -17.54
CA LYS A 51 5.57 -12.13 -17.69
C LYS A 51 6.13 -13.04 -16.58
N ILE A 52 5.72 -12.82 -15.34
CA ILE A 52 6.13 -13.65 -14.19
C ILE A 52 5.65 -15.10 -14.35
N VAL A 53 4.39 -15.29 -14.74
CA VAL A 53 3.82 -16.63 -14.96
C VAL A 53 4.54 -17.35 -16.10
N GLN A 54 4.82 -16.68 -17.21
CA GLN A 54 5.58 -17.25 -18.33
C GLN A 54 7.02 -17.63 -17.92
N ALA A 55 7.68 -16.80 -17.10
CA ALA A 55 9.00 -17.10 -16.56
C ALA A 55 8.97 -18.36 -15.67
N ARG A 56 7.98 -18.49 -14.78
CA ARG A 56 7.80 -19.69 -13.95
C ARG A 56 7.57 -20.95 -14.79
N ILE A 57 6.73 -20.88 -15.82
CA ILE A 57 6.50 -22.02 -16.72
C ILE A 57 7.80 -22.47 -17.40
N LYS A 58 8.65 -21.52 -17.84
CA LYS A 58 9.97 -21.84 -18.41
C LYS A 58 10.92 -22.49 -17.41
N ILE A 59 10.90 -22.06 -16.15
CA ILE A 59 11.71 -22.66 -15.07
C ILE A 59 11.28 -24.12 -14.87
N TYR A 60 9.99 -24.40 -14.69
CA TYR A 60 9.47 -25.76 -14.54
C TYR A 60 9.80 -26.67 -15.73
N GLN A 61 9.72 -26.16 -16.96
CA GLN A 61 10.08 -26.92 -18.15
C GLN A 61 11.58 -27.23 -18.22
N ASN A 62 12.44 -26.35 -17.72
CA ASN A 62 13.89 -26.55 -17.68
C ASN A 62 14.32 -27.49 -16.55
N GLU A 63 13.65 -27.45 -15.40
CA GLU A 63 13.88 -28.38 -14.27
C GLU A 63 13.52 -29.81 -14.67
N ASN A 64 12.36 -30.03 -15.27
CA ASN A 64 11.96 -31.34 -15.79
C ASN A 64 12.92 -31.88 -16.88
N LYS A 65 13.50 -31.00 -17.70
CA LYS A 65 14.53 -31.40 -18.68
C LYS A 65 15.84 -31.81 -18.01
N LYS A 66 16.29 -31.08 -16.98
CA LYS A 66 17.52 -31.43 -16.23
C LYS A 66 17.38 -32.74 -15.47
N GLU A 67 16.21 -33.02 -14.89
CA GLU A 67 15.91 -34.31 -14.25
C GLU A 67 15.93 -35.47 -15.26
N SER A 68 15.41 -35.26 -16.48
CA SER A 68 15.47 -36.29 -17.52
C SER A 68 16.91 -36.57 -17.99
N VAL A 69 17.78 -35.56 -18.12
CA VAL A 69 19.18 -35.75 -18.54
C VAL A 69 19.99 -36.48 -17.45
N ASN A 70 19.79 -36.15 -16.18
CA ASN A 70 20.44 -36.85 -15.07
C ASN A 70 20.03 -38.33 -14.93
N LEU A 71 18.82 -38.70 -15.38
CA LEU A 71 18.35 -40.09 -15.39
C LEU A 71 18.96 -40.94 -16.54
N TYR A 72 19.41 -40.29 -17.62
CA TYR A 72 20.06 -40.96 -18.76
C TYR A 72 21.60 -40.99 -18.64
N GLU A 73 22.23 -40.04 -17.94
CA GLU A 73 23.69 -40.01 -17.75
C GLU A 73 24.20 -41.01 -16.69
N SER A 74 23.33 -41.56 -15.83
CA SER A 74 23.73 -42.59 -14.85
C SER A 74 23.82 -44.02 -15.43
N ASN A 75 23.52 -44.21 -16.73
CA ASN A 75 23.47 -45.53 -17.37
C ASN A 75 24.52 -45.75 -18.48
N THR A 76 25.42 -44.80 -18.74
CA THR A 76 26.46 -44.97 -19.76
C THR A 76 27.84 -44.92 -19.13
N ASP A 77 28.18 -45.95 -18.37
CA ASP A 77 29.59 -46.34 -18.33
C ASP A 77 29.77 -47.83 -18.06
N LYS A 78 30.52 -48.45 -18.98
CA LYS A 78 31.05 -49.83 -19.00
C LYS A 78 30.16 -50.92 -19.60
N GLY A 79 30.55 -51.36 -20.80
CA GLY A 79 30.52 -52.78 -21.10
C GLY A 79 30.41 -53.16 -22.57
N ASP A 80 31.47 -52.90 -23.36
CA ASP A 80 31.82 -53.78 -24.47
C ASP A 80 31.85 -55.24 -23.95
N SER A 81 30.91 -56.07 -24.40
CA SER A 81 31.18 -57.51 -24.55
C SER A 81 30.14 -58.14 -25.48
N SER A 82 30.62 -58.49 -26.66
CA SER A 82 29.97 -59.43 -27.56
C SER A 82 29.55 -60.68 -26.78
N VAL A 83 28.26 -61.01 -26.87
CA VAL A 83 27.71 -62.24 -26.30
C VAL A 83 28.24 -63.42 -27.11
N LYS A 84 29.36 -63.99 -26.66
CA LYS A 84 29.78 -65.33 -27.08
C LYS A 84 28.91 -66.35 -26.37
N TYR A 85 28.16 -67.14 -27.14
CA TYR A 85 27.44 -68.31 -26.65
C TYR A 85 28.44 -69.40 -26.21
N ASP A 86 28.87 -69.34 -24.96
CA ASP A 86 29.64 -70.41 -24.34
C ASP A 86 28.71 -71.56 -23.94
N LYS A 87 28.60 -72.55 -24.83
CA LYS A 87 28.10 -73.88 -24.50
C LYS A 87 29.13 -74.59 -23.62
N ARG A 88 29.11 -74.39 -22.30
CA ARG A 88 29.87 -75.28 -21.39
C ARG A 88 29.34 -75.30 -19.95
N ARG A 89 29.06 -76.55 -19.54
CA ARG A 89 29.06 -77.09 -18.17
C ARG A 89 27.90 -76.66 -17.26
N LYS A 90 26.83 -77.47 -17.29
CA LYS A 90 25.97 -77.75 -16.15
C LYS A 90 26.82 -78.28 -14.99
N THR A 91 27.45 -77.40 -14.23
CA THR A 91 27.92 -77.74 -12.89
C THR A 91 26.65 -77.95 -12.06
N LYS A 92 26.48 -79.18 -11.56
CA LYS A 92 25.46 -79.48 -10.55
C LYS A 92 25.73 -78.59 -9.35
N ARG A 93 25.13 -77.40 -9.30
CA ARG A 93 24.99 -76.65 -8.06
C ARG A 93 24.23 -77.59 -7.13
N LYS A 94 24.95 -78.19 -6.17
CA LYS A 94 24.33 -78.94 -5.08
C LYS A 94 23.31 -77.97 -4.47
N SER A 95 22.02 -78.22 -4.70
CA SER A 95 20.97 -77.49 -4.01
C SER A 95 21.27 -77.62 -2.52
N LYS A 96 21.45 -76.49 -1.83
CA LYS A 96 21.59 -76.49 -0.38
C LYS A 96 20.24 -77.00 0.15
N SER A 97 20.16 -78.29 0.44
CA SER A 97 18.98 -78.87 1.06
C SER A 97 18.88 -78.32 2.47
N ILE A 98 17.79 -77.62 2.75
CA ILE A 98 17.48 -77.16 4.11
C ILE A 98 17.15 -78.41 4.93
N LYS A 99 17.96 -78.72 5.93
CA LYS A 99 17.71 -79.84 6.84
C LYS A 99 16.67 -79.40 7.87
N ILE A 100 15.40 -79.67 7.58
CA ILE A 100 14.29 -79.49 8.53
C ILE A 100 14.51 -80.46 9.70
N LYS A 101 14.83 -79.95 10.89
CA LYS A 101 14.93 -80.76 12.12
C LYS A 101 13.53 -80.88 12.73
N TYR A 102 12.94 -82.07 12.68
CA TYR A 102 11.68 -82.36 13.36
C TYR A 102 11.93 -82.68 14.83
N SER A 103 11.46 -81.83 15.74
CA SER A 103 11.11 -82.31 17.08
C SER A 103 9.87 -83.20 16.93
N ARG A 104 9.91 -84.41 17.50
CA ARG A 104 8.89 -85.48 17.40
C ARG A 104 7.47 -84.94 17.22
N VAL A 105 6.93 -85.09 16.01
CA VAL A 105 5.54 -84.73 15.69
C VAL A 105 4.66 -85.90 16.13
N PRO A 106 3.59 -85.67 16.93
CA PRO A 106 2.67 -86.73 17.31
C PRO A 106 1.97 -87.30 16.07
N SER A 107 1.78 -88.63 16.04
CA SER A 107 1.49 -89.45 14.86
C SER A 107 0.22 -89.10 14.07
N ASN A 108 -0.63 -88.19 14.56
CA ASN A 108 -1.92 -87.84 13.96
C ASN A 108 -1.96 -86.54 13.15
N LYS A 109 -0.80 -85.91 12.83
CA LYS A 109 -0.74 -84.74 11.95
C LYS A 109 0.28 -84.95 10.82
N VAL A 110 -0.08 -85.77 9.84
CA VAL A 110 0.83 -86.24 8.77
C VAL A 110 1.07 -85.21 7.66
N LYS A 111 0.38 -84.07 7.65
CA LYS A 111 0.59 -83.03 6.63
C LYS A 111 1.41 -81.90 7.23
N LEU A 112 2.68 -81.81 6.83
CA LEU A 112 3.44 -80.56 6.92
C LEU A 112 2.57 -79.46 6.33
N ILE A 113 2.06 -78.57 7.18
CA ILE A 113 1.30 -77.44 6.69
C ILE A 113 2.32 -76.54 6.01
N TYR A 114 2.08 -76.15 4.77
CA TYR A 114 2.95 -75.25 4.00
C TYR A 114 3.39 -74.03 4.83
N ILE A 115 2.53 -73.59 5.74
CA ILE A 115 2.77 -72.53 6.73
C ILE A 115 4.01 -72.81 7.61
N ASP A 116 4.23 -74.03 8.09
CA ASP A 116 5.36 -74.36 8.97
C ASP A 116 6.69 -74.35 8.20
N VAL A 117 6.68 -74.83 6.96
CA VAL A 117 7.86 -74.80 6.08
C VAL A 117 8.21 -73.35 5.71
N ILE A 118 7.20 -72.55 5.35
CA ILE A 118 7.36 -71.12 5.06
C ILE A 118 7.87 -70.39 6.30
N LYS A 119 7.31 -70.65 7.48
CA LYS A 119 7.74 -70.06 8.75
C LYS A 119 9.21 -70.38 9.03
N MET A 120 9.63 -71.62 8.82
CA MET A 120 11.01 -72.03 9.06
C MET A 120 11.98 -71.44 8.02
N MET A 121 11.58 -71.37 6.75
CA MET A 121 12.36 -70.71 5.70
C MET A 121 12.54 -69.22 5.98
N ILE A 122 11.49 -68.52 6.41
CA ILE A 122 11.57 -67.11 6.80
C ILE A 122 12.47 -66.95 8.03
N GLN A 123 12.35 -67.83 9.03
CA GLN A 123 13.21 -67.79 10.22
C GLN A 123 14.68 -68.07 9.91
N GLU A 124 15.01 -68.96 8.97
CA GLU A 124 16.40 -69.18 8.53
C GLU A 124 16.92 -68.01 7.71
N TYR A 125 16.10 -67.44 6.83
CA TYR A 125 16.44 -66.26 6.04
C TYR A 125 16.72 -65.03 6.93
N LEU A 126 15.92 -64.85 7.99
CA LEU A 126 16.12 -63.81 9.01
C LEU A 126 17.25 -64.14 10.01
N LYS A 127 17.75 -65.37 10.08
CA LYS A 127 18.93 -65.73 10.88
C LYS A 127 20.24 -65.51 10.12
N ASP A 128 20.17 -65.37 8.80
CA ASP A 128 21.34 -65.13 7.96
C ASP A 128 21.88 -63.70 8.22
N LYS A 129 22.91 -63.61 9.08
CA LYS A 129 23.49 -62.34 9.57
C LYS A 129 23.85 -61.35 8.46
N ARG A 130 24.26 -61.85 7.28
CA ARG A 130 24.64 -61.01 6.13
C ARG A 130 23.45 -60.28 5.50
N ILE A 131 22.27 -60.92 5.47
CA ILE A 131 21.05 -60.33 4.90
C ILE A 131 20.49 -59.29 5.87
N ASN A 132 20.49 -59.59 7.16
CA ASN A 132 20.12 -58.61 8.19
C ASN A 132 21.06 -57.41 8.19
N GLU A 133 22.37 -57.59 8.07
CA GLU A 133 23.32 -56.47 8.04
C GLU A 133 23.10 -55.57 6.81
N TYR A 134 22.82 -56.14 5.64
CA TYR A 134 22.47 -55.37 4.44
C TYR A 134 21.15 -54.61 4.59
N LEU A 135 20.11 -55.28 5.11
CA LEU A 135 18.81 -54.64 5.32
C LEU A 135 18.91 -53.52 6.36
N VAL A 136 19.58 -53.74 7.48
CA VAL A 136 19.83 -52.72 8.50
C VAL A 136 20.59 -51.53 7.90
N LYS A 137 21.68 -51.75 7.16
CA LYS A 137 22.40 -50.65 6.47
C LYS A 137 21.51 -49.87 5.50
N LYS A 138 20.68 -50.55 4.72
CA LYS A 138 19.76 -49.91 3.77
C LYS A 138 18.66 -49.10 4.47
N PHE A 139 18.15 -49.59 5.59
CA PHE A 139 17.21 -48.84 6.43
C PHE A 139 17.87 -47.64 7.10
N ASP A 140 19.12 -47.78 7.56
CA ASP A 140 19.90 -46.69 8.14
C ASP A 140 20.22 -45.60 7.11
N GLU A 141 20.62 -45.98 5.89
CA GLU A 141 20.85 -45.05 4.78
C GLU A 141 19.59 -44.28 4.42
N ARG A 142 18.46 -44.98 4.24
CA ARG A 142 17.16 -44.33 3.97
C ARG A 142 16.70 -43.45 5.14
N GLY A 143 16.95 -43.87 6.37
CA GLY A 143 16.68 -43.07 7.56
C GLY A 143 17.50 -41.78 7.59
N LYS A 144 18.80 -41.86 7.27
CA LYS A 144 19.68 -40.69 7.16
C LYS A 144 19.23 -39.75 6.06
N GLU A 145 18.84 -40.28 4.90
CA GLU A 145 18.34 -39.48 3.77
C GLU A 145 17.04 -38.75 4.14
N MET A 146 16.07 -39.45 4.72
CA MET A 146 14.83 -38.81 5.20
C MET A 146 15.09 -37.75 6.27
N MET A 147 16.02 -38.00 7.19
CA MET A 147 16.40 -37.00 8.21
C MET A 147 17.08 -35.79 7.59
N LYS A 148 17.93 -36.00 6.58
CA LYS A 148 18.58 -34.90 5.85
C LYS A 148 17.54 -34.04 5.12
N GLU A 149 16.63 -34.65 4.36
CA GLU A 149 15.54 -33.92 3.70
C GLU A 149 14.66 -33.15 4.70
N TYR A 150 14.38 -33.75 5.87
CA TYR A 150 13.60 -33.10 6.91
C TYR A 150 14.31 -31.88 7.48
N ILE A 151 15.62 -31.98 7.76
CA ILE A 151 16.44 -30.86 8.22
C ILE A 151 16.50 -29.76 7.16
N GLU A 152 16.75 -30.10 5.90
CA GLU A 152 16.78 -29.12 4.81
C GLU A 152 15.45 -28.37 4.67
N ARG A 153 14.31 -29.07 4.74
CA ARG A 153 12.99 -28.41 4.73
C ARG A 153 12.75 -27.50 5.92
N ILE A 154 13.26 -27.87 7.09
CA ILE A 154 13.19 -27.05 8.29
C ILE A 154 14.03 -25.79 8.12
N ASP A 155 15.25 -25.92 7.61
CA ASP A 155 16.16 -24.80 7.40
C ASP A 155 15.60 -23.82 6.36
N ASP A 156 14.99 -24.33 5.29
CA ASP A 156 14.27 -23.51 4.30
C ASP A 156 13.08 -22.80 4.93
N TYR A 157 12.31 -23.49 5.78
CA TYR A 157 11.19 -22.88 6.49
C TYR A 157 11.65 -21.76 7.44
N PHE A 158 12.74 -21.96 8.18
CA PHE A 158 13.28 -20.92 9.05
C PHE A 158 13.87 -19.75 8.25
N SER A 159 14.54 -20.02 7.13
CA SER A 159 15.08 -18.98 6.25
C SER A 159 13.96 -18.11 5.69
N THR A 160 12.90 -18.72 5.16
CA THR A 160 11.72 -17.99 4.67
C THR A 160 11.00 -17.21 5.77
N LEU A 161 10.93 -17.75 7.00
CA LEU A 161 10.36 -17.03 8.13
C LEU A 161 11.18 -15.79 8.52
N ILE A 162 12.51 -15.89 8.49
CA ILE A 162 13.42 -14.76 8.72
C ILE A 162 13.21 -13.69 7.64
N ASP A 163 13.18 -14.08 6.37
CA ASP A 163 12.95 -13.16 5.25
C ASP A 163 11.61 -12.45 5.34
N LEU A 164 10.54 -13.18 5.67
CA LEU A 164 9.21 -12.60 5.89
C LEU A 164 9.21 -11.61 7.04
N ARG A 165 9.91 -11.90 8.14
CA ARG A 165 10.03 -10.99 9.29
C ARG A 165 10.76 -9.70 8.89
N LEU A 166 11.85 -9.81 8.15
CA LEU A 166 12.62 -8.65 7.68
C LEU A 166 11.80 -7.82 6.69
N SER A 167 11.13 -8.48 5.73
CA SER A 167 10.23 -7.84 4.77
C SER A 167 9.10 -7.09 5.48
N ASN A 168 8.43 -7.71 6.45
CA ASN A 168 7.39 -7.05 7.25
C ASN A 168 7.94 -5.85 8.03
N SER A 169 9.17 -5.94 8.54
CA SER A 169 9.82 -4.81 9.21
C SER A 169 10.04 -3.64 8.24
N LEU A 170 10.54 -3.91 7.03
CA LEU A 170 10.75 -2.89 6.00
C LEU A 170 9.42 -2.24 5.58
N ILE A 171 8.39 -3.04 5.31
CA ILE A 171 7.05 -2.55 4.98
C ILE A 171 6.52 -1.63 6.09
N LYS A 172 6.71 -2.01 7.36
CA LYS A 172 6.30 -1.18 8.50
C LYS A 172 7.03 0.18 8.50
N THR A 173 8.35 0.18 8.29
CA THR A 173 9.10 1.44 8.22
C THR A 173 8.66 2.34 7.07
N ASP A 174 8.31 1.76 5.92
CA ASP A 174 7.83 2.54 4.78
C ASP A 174 6.41 3.08 5.02
N LEU A 175 5.54 2.31 5.69
CA LEU A 175 4.24 2.82 6.14
C LEU A 175 4.37 4.01 7.09
N ASP A 176 5.33 3.97 8.01
CA ASP A 176 5.60 5.08 8.93
C ASP A 176 6.08 6.33 8.18
N LYS A 177 6.94 6.18 7.16
CA LYS A 177 7.37 7.29 6.28
C LYS A 177 6.19 7.88 5.52
N ILE A 178 5.36 7.05 4.90
CA ILE A 178 4.15 7.50 4.16
C ILE A 178 3.20 8.23 5.10
N ALA A 179 3.02 7.75 6.34
CA ALA A 179 2.20 8.42 7.33
C ALA A 179 2.76 9.80 7.71
N ALA A 180 4.08 9.91 7.87
CA ALA A 180 4.75 11.19 8.13
C ALA A 180 4.58 12.18 6.96
N GLU A 181 4.77 11.72 5.72
CA GLU A 181 4.55 12.54 4.51
C GLU A 181 3.09 13.00 4.38
N LYS A 182 2.13 12.10 4.62
CA LYS A 182 0.71 12.44 4.66
C LYS A 182 0.41 13.55 5.66
N ASN A 183 1.03 13.51 6.85
CA ASN A 183 0.84 14.55 7.86
C ASN A 183 1.48 15.88 7.45
N LYS A 184 2.67 15.85 6.83
CA LYS A 184 3.29 17.06 6.25
C LYS A 184 2.41 17.69 5.19
N LEU A 185 1.87 16.89 4.25
CA LEU A 185 0.97 17.40 3.22
C LEU A 185 -0.32 18.00 3.80
N ARG A 186 -0.87 17.41 4.87
CA ARG A 186 -2.02 17.97 5.59
C ARG A 186 -1.71 19.34 6.19
N ALA A 187 -0.52 19.52 6.78
CA ALA A 187 -0.08 20.82 7.28
C ALA A 187 0.04 21.83 6.13
N ASN A 188 0.70 21.47 5.04
CA ASN A 188 0.83 22.35 3.87
C ASN A 188 -0.53 22.77 3.29
N ILE A 189 -1.51 21.85 3.22
CA ILE A 189 -2.87 22.18 2.77
C ILE A 189 -3.53 23.19 3.71
N TYR A 190 -3.31 23.07 5.02
CA TYR A 190 -3.84 24.01 6.00
C TYR A 190 -3.23 25.40 5.80
N ASP A 191 -1.92 25.48 5.61
CA ASP A 191 -1.20 26.74 5.39
C ASP A 191 -1.67 27.42 4.11
N VAL A 192 -1.76 26.70 3.00
CA VAL A 192 -2.29 27.24 1.72
C VAL A 192 -3.72 27.73 1.85
N ARG A 193 -4.57 27.04 2.62
CA ARG A 193 -5.95 27.50 2.89
C ARG A 193 -5.98 28.78 3.70
N LYS A 194 -5.07 28.93 4.67
CA LYS A 194 -4.92 30.14 5.47
C LYS A 194 -4.46 31.31 4.60
N GLU A 195 -3.40 31.12 3.82
CA GLU A 195 -2.90 32.14 2.88
C GLU A 195 -3.99 32.57 1.89
N ARG A 196 -4.73 31.61 1.32
CA ARG A 196 -5.88 31.92 0.44
C ARG A 196 -6.96 32.75 1.14
N SER A 197 -7.22 32.48 2.42
CA SER A 197 -8.18 33.25 3.21
C SER A 197 -7.70 34.69 3.40
N ASP A 198 -6.41 34.86 3.74
CA ASP A 198 -5.79 36.17 3.97
C ASP A 198 -5.81 37.01 2.68
N VAL A 199 -5.37 36.44 1.56
CA VAL A 199 -5.48 37.08 0.22
C VAL A 199 -6.93 37.41 -0.13
N GLY A 200 -7.88 36.54 0.26
CA GLY A 200 -9.31 36.77 0.05
C GLY A 200 -9.85 37.98 0.82
N LEU A 201 -9.29 38.28 2.01
CA LEU A 201 -9.62 39.47 2.78
C LEU A 201 -8.99 40.74 2.18
N GLU A 202 -7.72 40.66 1.78
CA GLU A 202 -7.02 41.76 1.11
C GLU A 202 -7.74 42.16 -0.18
N LEU A 203 -8.12 41.19 -1.01
CA LEU A 203 -8.84 41.44 -2.26
C LEU A 203 -10.20 42.11 -2.01
N LYS A 204 -10.88 41.78 -0.90
CA LYS A 204 -12.12 42.47 -0.51
C LYS A 204 -11.85 43.93 -0.16
N SER A 205 -10.79 44.22 0.59
CA SER A 205 -10.37 45.60 0.91
C SER A 205 -10.09 46.41 -0.36
N VAL A 206 -9.31 45.85 -1.28
CA VAL A 206 -8.98 46.50 -2.55
C VAL A 206 -10.25 46.75 -3.39
N ARG A 207 -11.19 45.81 -3.43
CA ARG A 207 -12.47 46.01 -4.12
C ARG A 207 -13.31 47.13 -3.50
N THR A 208 -13.35 47.23 -2.18
CA THR A 208 -14.07 48.31 -1.50
C THR A 208 -13.42 49.66 -1.78
N GLU A 209 -12.09 49.75 -1.69
CA GLU A 209 -11.33 50.96 -2.01
C GLU A 209 -11.54 51.40 -3.46
N PHE A 210 -11.47 50.46 -4.41
CA PHE A 210 -11.72 50.74 -5.82
C PHE A 210 -13.14 51.25 -6.06
N LYS A 211 -14.14 50.65 -5.38
CA LYS A 211 -15.52 51.12 -5.46
C LYS A 211 -15.66 52.55 -4.93
N GLU A 212 -15.07 52.85 -3.79
CA GLU A 212 -15.06 54.21 -3.23
C GLU A 212 -14.41 55.23 -4.18
N VAL A 213 -13.27 54.89 -4.79
CA VAL A 213 -12.60 55.76 -5.77
C VAL A 213 -13.46 55.97 -7.00
N LYS A 214 -14.09 54.90 -7.52
CA LYS A 214 -14.98 54.99 -8.67
C LYS A 214 -16.21 55.86 -8.38
N ASP A 215 -16.81 55.70 -7.20
CA ASP A 215 -17.97 56.49 -6.79
C ASP A 215 -17.60 57.97 -6.65
N LYS A 216 -16.43 58.29 -6.08
CA LYS A 216 -15.90 59.66 -6.03
C LYS A 216 -15.70 60.24 -7.43
N LEU A 217 -15.04 59.52 -8.32
CA LEU A 217 -14.79 59.99 -9.69
C LEU A 217 -16.10 60.25 -10.44
N ASN A 218 -17.09 59.37 -10.29
CA ASN A 218 -18.43 59.58 -10.86
C ASN A 218 -19.11 60.84 -10.29
N SER A 219 -18.98 61.11 -8.99
CA SER A 219 -19.53 62.33 -8.38
C SER A 219 -18.81 63.58 -8.87
N GLU A 220 -17.49 63.54 -8.99
CA GLU A 220 -16.68 64.65 -9.53
C GLU A 220 -16.98 64.91 -11.00
N GLU A 221 -17.19 63.86 -11.82
CA GLU A 221 -17.55 64.02 -13.23
C GLU A 221 -18.94 64.65 -13.39
N LYS A 222 -19.90 64.28 -12.53
CA LYS A 222 -21.23 64.92 -12.49
C LYS A 222 -21.13 66.39 -12.13
N LEU A 223 -20.40 66.71 -11.05
CA LEU A 223 -20.16 68.09 -10.63
C LEU A 223 -19.45 68.89 -11.73
N TYR A 224 -18.43 68.32 -12.36
CA TYR A 224 -17.73 68.97 -13.48
C TYR A 224 -18.66 69.28 -14.64
N LYS A 225 -19.51 68.33 -15.05
CA LYS A 225 -20.52 68.54 -16.11
C LYS A 225 -21.52 69.63 -15.73
N GLN A 226 -22.00 69.64 -14.48
CA GLN A 226 -22.90 70.67 -13.97
C GLN A 226 -22.26 72.07 -13.98
N LEU A 227 -21.00 72.18 -13.52
CA LEU A 227 -20.24 73.42 -13.57
C LEU A 227 -19.99 73.89 -15.01
N LEU A 228 -19.74 72.97 -15.93
CA LEU A 228 -19.56 73.28 -17.36
C LEU A 228 -20.85 73.81 -17.99
N SER A 229 -22.02 73.22 -17.68
CA SER A 229 -23.32 73.73 -18.13
C SER A 229 -23.65 75.12 -17.57
N LEU A 230 -23.33 75.38 -16.29
CA LEU A 230 -23.47 76.71 -15.70
C LEU A 230 -22.60 77.75 -16.41
N LYS A 231 -21.33 77.40 -16.69
CA LYS A 231 -20.40 78.27 -17.40
C LYS A 231 -20.86 78.61 -18.82
N ASN A 232 -21.49 77.66 -19.50
CA ASN A 232 -21.95 77.83 -20.88
C ASN A 232 -23.33 78.53 -20.99
N GLY A 233 -23.99 78.82 -19.85
CA GLY A 233 -25.25 79.57 -19.81
C GLY A 233 -26.49 78.75 -20.14
N ASP A 234 -26.45 77.42 -20.00
CA ASP A 234 -27.62 76.56 -20.25
C ASP A 234 -28.63 76.68 -19.09
N GLU A 235 -29.80 77.25 -19.38
CA GLU A 235 -30.89 77.45 -18.41
C GLU A 235 -31.53 76.12 -17.99
N LYS A 236 -31.22 75.66 -16.77
CA LYS A 236 -32.00 74.80 -15.84
C LYS A 236 -31.07 74.01 -14.90
N VAL A 237 -30.15 74.69 -14.23
CA VAL A 237 -29.31 74.06 -13.22
C VAL A 237 -29.61 74.70 -11.88
N ASP A 238 -30.04 73.89 -10.91
CA ASP A 238 -30.43 74.34 -9.58
C ASP A 238 -29.18 74.67 -8.75
N GLU A 239 -28.74 75.92 -8.79
CA GLU A 239 -27.47 76.40 -8.22
C GLU A 239 -27.35 76.07 -6.72
N GLY A 240 -28.46 76.05 -5.97
CA GLY A 240 -28.47 75.72 -4.54
C GLY A 240 -28.04 74.29 -4.25
N ASN A 241 -28.44 73.34 -5.11
CA ASN A 241 -28.16 71.91 -4.92
C ASN A 241 -26.67 71.59 -5.15
N ILE A 242 -26.01 72.34 -6.05
CA ILE A 242 -24.57 72.19 -6.35
C ILE A 242 -23.72 72.75 -5.20
N VAL A 243 -24.10 73.88 -4.62
CA VAL A 243 -23.37 74.49 -3.50
C VAL A 243 -23.45 73.62 -2.25
N GLU A 244 -24.61 73.00 -1.98
CA GLU A 244 -24.78 72.03 -0.88
C GLU A 244 -23.96 70.74 -1.10
N GLU A 245 -23.94 70.17 -2.31
CA GLU A 245 -23.11 69.00 -2.63
C GLU A 245 -21.60 69.31 -2.51
N LEU A 246 -21.16 70.50 -2.93
CA LEU A 246 -19.77 70.94 -2.79
C LEU A 246 -19.40 71.18 -1.33
N SER A 247 -20.26 71.83 -0.54
CA SER A 247 -20.06 72.04 0.90
C SER A 247 -19.93 70.70 1.63
N HIS A 248 -20.84 69.76 1.36
CA HIS A 248 -20.81 68.44 1.96
C HIS A 248 -19.53 67.67 1.60
N ASN A 249 -19.07 67.74 0.34
CA ASN A 249 -17.84 67.08 -0.09
C ASN A 249 -16.58 67.68 0.55
N ILE A 250 -16.54 69.01 0.72
CA ILE A 250 -15.45 69.70 1.42
C ILE A 250 -15.42 69.30 2.90
N ASP A 251 -16.57 69.29 3.58
CA ASP A 251 -16.66 68.92 5.00
C ASP A 251 -16.29 67.46 5.24
N CYS A 252 -16.69 66.55 4.36
CA CYS A 252 -16.28 65.15 4.42
C CYS A 252 -14.77 64.96 4.19
N SER A 253 -14.16 65.71 3.28
CA SER A 253 -12.71 65.68 3.03
C SER A 253 -11.92 66.23 4.22
N TYR A 254 -12.38 67.34 4.80
CA TYR A 254 -11.76 67.96 5.97
C TYR A 254 -11.78 67.02 7.19
N ASN A 255 -12.90 66.36 7.45
CA ASN A 255 -13.03 65.41 8.55
C ASN A 255 -12.18 64.15 8.35
N LYS A 256 -12.07 63.62 7.13
CA LYS A 256 -11.17 62.49 6.81
C LYS A 256 -9.69 62.83 7.05
N ASN A 257 -9.26 64.05 6.71
CA ASN A 257 -7.89 64.49 6.98
C ASN A 257 -7.61 64.65 8.48
N LYS A 258 -8.61 65.09 9.25
CA LYS A 258 -8.49 65.22 10.71
C LYS A 258 -8.35 63.86 11.41
N THR A 259 -9.14 62.86 11.01
CA THR A 259 -9.02 61.49 11.53
C THR A 259 -7.70 60.83 11.14
N LEU A 260 -7.20 61.09 9.93
CA LEU A 260 -5.90 60.58 9.47
C LEU A 260 -4.73 61.16 10.29
N LYS A 261 -4.77 62.46 10.63
CA LYS A 261 -3.81 63.09 11.55
C LYS A 261 -3.87 62.51 12.97
N LEU A 262 -5.07 62.25 13.50
CA LEU A 262 -5.24 61.61 14.81
C LEU A 262 -4.67 60.18 14.83
N LEU A 263 -4.90 59.40 13.77
CA LEU A 263 -4.35 58.05 13.66
C LEU A 263 -2.82 58.05 13.56
N GLN A 264 -2.23 59.04 12.86
CA GLN A 264 -0.77 59.22 12.81
C GLN A 264 -0.20 59.54 14.20
N GLN A 265 -0.84 60.44 14.96
CA GLN A 265 -0.43 60.77 16.33
C GLN A 265 -0.51 59.55 17.27
N ILE A 266 -1.58 58.76 17.18
CA ILE A 266 -1.72 57.53 17.97
C ILE A 266 -0.61 56.53 17.63
N ASN A 267 -0.27 56.39 16.35
CA ASN A 267 0.77 55.47 15.91
C ASN A 267 2.18 55.93 16.36
N GLU A 268 2.44 57.23 16.43
CA GLU A 268 3.67 57.78 17.03
C GLU A 268 3.75 57.50 18.53
N ILE A 269 2.65 57.69 19.28
CA ILE A 269 2.59 57.38 20.71
C ILE A 269 2.83 55.88 20.96
N LEU A 270 2.23 55.02 20.14
CA LEU A 270 2.42 53.56 20.24
C LEU A 270 3.86 53.14 19.93
N LYS A 271 4.55 53.79 18.99
CA LYS A 271 5.97 53.54 18.72
C LYS A 271 6.88 53.98 19.86
N VAL A 272 6.59 55.12 20.49
CA VAL A 272 7.35 55.62 21.65
C VAL A 272 7.18 54.69 22.86
N THR A 273 5.97 54.15 23.06
CA THR A 273 5.66 53.26 24.20
C THR A 273 6.09 51.81 24.01
N SER A 274 6.36 51.37 22.78
CA SER A 274 6.88 50.01 22.47
C SER A 274 8.41 49.95 22.28
N GLY A 275 9.08 51.10 22.35
CA GLY A 275 10.55 51.21 22.29
C GLY A 275 11.26 51.42 23.63
N MET A 276 10.54 51.30 24.76
CA MET A 276 11.09 51.17 26.13
C MET A 276 10.89 49.74 26.64
#